data_AF-A0A382JFB5-F1
#
_entry.id   AF-A0A382JFB5-F1
#
_cell.length_a   1.000
_cell.length_b   1.000
_cell.length_c   1.000
_cell.angle_alpha   90.00
_cell.angle_beta   90.00
_cell.angle_gamma   90.00
#
_symmetry.space_group_name_H-M   'P 1'
#
loop_
_entity.id
_entity.type
_entity.pdbx_description
1 polymer ?
#
loop_
_entity_poly.entity_id
_entity_poly.type
_entity_poly.pdbx_seq_one_letter_code
_entity_poly.pdbx_strand_id
1 'polypeptide(L)'
;VFKNKNYLFKILQYISISTFYRLPHHVVTVSEGVKEDLISKGAKRSRIKTIYNPLPLLEEGEFKKIEKSTEITKWINSKDKKIISIG
;
A
#
# COMPACT_ATOMS: atom_id res chain seq x y z
N VAL A 1 7.08 -8.26 0.38
CA VAL A 1 7.79 -8.92 -0.76
C VAL A 1 8.67 -7.96 -1.58
N PHE A 2 8.39 -6.65 -1.64
CA PHE A 2 9.15 -5.72 -2.50
C PHE A 2 10.36 -5.01 -1.87
N LYS A 3 10.62 -5.18 -0.57
CA LYS A 3 11.65 -4.40 0.16
C LYS A 3 13.09 -4.68 -0.32
N ASN A 4 13.36 -5.88 -0.85
CA ASN A 4 14.71 -6.36 -1.19
C ASN A 4 15.02 -6.40 -2.70
N LYS A 5 14.37 -5.57 -3.53
CA LYS A 5 14.67 -5.48 -4.97
C LYS A 5 15.72 -4.40 -5.27
N ASN A 6 16.54 -4.66 -6.30
CA ASN A 6 17.61 -3.78 -6.79
C ASN A 6 17.13 -2.32 -6.95
N TYR A 7 18.03 -1.37 -6.65
CA TYR A 7 17.76 0.07 -6.76
C TYR A 7 17.20 0.48 -8.14
N LEU A 8 17.75 -0.10 -9.21
CA LEU A 8 17.26 0.05 -10.58
C LEU A 8 15.79 -0.35 -10.76
N PHE A 9 15.36 -1.45 -10.14
CA PHE A 9 13.97 -1.88 -10.21
C PHE A 9 13.03 -0.85 -9.58
N LYS A 10 13.43 -0.24 -8.45
CA LYS A 10 12.63 0.80 -7.79
C LYS A 10 12.51 2.06 -8.67
N ILE A 11 13.60 2.46 -9.34
CA ILE A 11 13.58 3.59 -10.28
C ILE A 11 12.66 3.29 -11.47
N LEU A 12 12.82 2.13 -12.11
CA LEU A 12 11.97 1.74 -13.24
C LEU A 12 10.50 1.64 -12.84
N GLN A 13 10.22 1.12 -11.64
CA GLN A 13 8.87 1.07 -11.09
C GLN A 13 8.29 2.47 -10.86
N TYR A 14 9.09 3.40 -10.32
CA TYR A 14 8.68 4.79 -10.12
C TYR A 14 8.37 5.49 -11.46
N ILE A 15 9.26 5.35 -12.45
CA ILE A 15 9.07 5.94 -13.79
C ILE A 15 7.82 5.35 -14.46
N SER A 16 7.66 4.02 -14.39
CA SER A 16 6.51 3.31 -14.94
C SER A 16 5.21 3.82 -14.33
N ILE A 17 5.11 3.88 -13.01
CA ILE A 17 3.88 4.34 -12.35
C ILE A 17 3.63 5.81 -12.63
N SER A 18 4.65 6.66 -12.52
CA SER A 18 4.52 8.10 -12.81
C SER A 18 4.08 8.38 -14.24
N THR A 19 4.48 7.55 -15.22
CA THR A 19 4.13 7.74 -16.64
C THR A 19 2.78 7.11 -16.97
N PHE A 20 2.60 5.81 -16.71
CA PHE A 20 1.42 5.09 -17.15
C PHE A 20 0.15 5.45 -16.36
N TYR A 21 0.27 5.80 -15.07
CA TYR A 21 -0.91 6.22 -14.28
C TYR A 21 -1.36 7.66 -14.56
N ARG A 22 -0.69 8.37 -15.50
CA ARG A 22 -1.19 9.62 -16.07
C ARG A 22 -2.10 9.41 -17.28
N LEU A 23 -2.07 8.24 -17.91
CA LEU A 23 -2.90 7.91 -19.06
C LEU A 23 -4.37 7.68 -18.71
N PRO A 24 -4.71 6.89 -17.68
CA PRO A 24 -6.11 6.66 -17.34
C PRO A 24 -6.78 7.93 -16.79
N HIS A 25 -8.06 8.09 -17.13
CA HIS A 25 -8.91 9.11 -16.54
C HIS A 25 -9.21 8.81 -15.06
N HIS A 26 -9.39 7.53 -14.74
CA HIS A 26 -9.70 7.04 -13.39
C HIS A 26 -8.95 5.74 -13.12
N VAL A 27 -8.45 5.59 -11.89
CA VAL A 27 -7.74 4.43 -11.37
C VAL A 27 -8.54 3.91 -10.19
N VAL A 28 -8.91 2.63 -10.23
CA VAL A 28 -9.71 2.01 -9.17
C VAL A 28 -8.81 1.12 -8.31
N THR A 29 -8.83 1.33 -6.99
CA THR A 29 -8.03 0.56 -6.03
C THR A 29 -8.91 -0.26 -5.10
N VAL A 30 -8.39 -1.41 -4.67
CA VAL A 30 -9.07 -2.39 -3.80
C VAL A 30 -8.87 -2.13 -2.30
N SER A 31 -8.02 -1.16 -1.94
CA SER A 31 -7.81 -0.71 -0.57
C SER A 31 -7.15 0.68 -0.56
N GLU A 32 -7.22 1.37 0.58
CA GLU A 32 -6.57 2.67 0.76
C GLU A 32 -5.03 2.55 0.79
N GLY A 33 -4.51 1.42 1.28
CA GLY A 33 -3.06 1.15 1.26
C GLY A 33 -2.48 1.10 -0.14
N VAL A 34 -3.20 0.51 -1.10
CA VAL A 34 -2.79 0.48 -2.52
C VAL A 34 -2.84 1.88 -3.13
N LYS A 35 -3.86 2.67 -2.79
CA LYS A 35 -3.96 4.06 -3.23
C LYS A 35 -2.78 4.90 -2.73
N GLU A 36 -2.43 4.81 -1.45
CA GLU A 36 -1.29 5.53 -0.89
C GLU A 36 0.06 5.07 -1.49
N ASP A 37 0.22 3.76 -1.77
CA ASP A 37 1.42 3.26 -2.48
C ASP A 37 1.54 3.86 -3.89
N LEU A 38 0.45 3.93 -4.66
CA LEU A 38 0.44 4.56 -5.98
C LEU A 38 0.73 6.06 -5.93
N ILE A 39 0.17 6.77 -4.95
CA ILE A 39 0.43 8.21 -4.75
C ILE A 39 1.91 8.43 -4.41
N SER A 40 2.49 7.63 -3.52
CA SER A 40 3.91 7.70 -3.17
C SER A 40 4.84 7.48 -4.38
N LYS A 41 4.34 6.77 -5.41
CA LYS A 41 5.04 6.48 -6.67
C LYS A 41 4.69 7.45 -7.81
N GLY A 42 3.94 8.51 -7.53
CA GLY A 42 3.72 9.64 -8.44
C GLY A 42 2.35 9.68 -9.13
N ALA A 43 1.41 8.81 -8.77
CA ALA A 43 0.04 8.88 -9.28
C ALA A 43 -0.75 10.05 -8.64
N LYS A 44 -1.60 10.72 -9.42
CA LYS A 44 -2.40 11.86 -8.94
C LYS A 44 -3.56 11.38 -8.06
N ARG A 45 -3.61 11.83 -6.80
CA ARG A 45 -4.68 11.51 -5.83
C ARG A 45 -6.09 11.70 -6.39
N SER A 46 -6.33 12.77 -7.14
CA SER A 46 -7.64 13.10 -7.72
C SER A 46 -8.15 12.09 -8.75
N ARG A 47 -7.29 11.23 -9.28
CA ARG A 47 -7.64 10.21 -10.28
C ARG A 47 -7.82 8.82 -9.68
N ILE A 48 -7.57 8.63 -8.39
CA ILE A 48 -7.60 7.32 -7.75
C ILE A 48 -8.82 7.23 -6.83
N LYS A 49 -9.66 6.22 -7.05
CA LYS A 49 -10.83 5.92 -6.23
C LYS A 49 -10.74 4.51 -5.67
N THR A 50 -10.81 4.39 -4.35
CA THR A 50 -10.88 3.09 -3.66
C THR A 50 -12.32 2.60 -3.67
N ILE A 51 -12.60 1.40 -4.22
CA ILE A 51 -13.96 0.82 -4.30
C ILE A 51 -14.29 -0.12 -3.14
N TYR A 52 -13.28 -0.58 -2.42
CA TYR A 52 -13.44 -1.47 -1.30
C TYR A 52 -12.39 -1.08 -0.27
N ASN A 53 -12.80 -0.76 0.95
CA ASN A 53 -11.89 -0.64 2.07
C ASN A 53 -12.28 -1.77 3.04
N PRO A 54 -11.55 -2.91 3.07
CA PRO A 54 -11.85 -4.00 3.99
C PRO A 54 -11.66 -3.61 5.46
N LEU A 55 -11.01 -2.47 5.72
CA LEU A 55 -10.89 -1.91 7.05
C LEU A 55 -12.22 -1.23 7.42
N PRO A 56 -12.76 -1.46 8.62
CA PRO A 56 -13.92 -0.72 9.10
C PRO A 56 -13.66 0.79 8.98
N LEU A 57 -14.70 1.56 8.70
CA LEU A 57 -14.66 3.02 8.70
C LEU A 57 -14.22 3.48 10.10
N LEU A 58 -12.92 3.64 10.30
CA LEU A 58 -12.36 4.28 11.49
C LEU A 58 -12.62 5.77 11.32
N GLU A 59 -13.35 6.34 12.27
CA GLU A 59 -13.68 7.77 12.30
C GLU A 59 -12.41 8.62 12.14
N GLU A 60 -12.52 9.73 11.40
CA GLU A 60 -11.43 10.68 11.15
C GLU A 60 -10.82 11.15 12.47
N GLY A 61 -9.62 10.65 12.78
CA GLY A 61 -8.89 11.01 14.00
C GLY A 61 -8.19 9.85 14.71
N GLU A 62 -8.59 8.61 14.44
CA GLU A 62 -7.98 7.44 15.08
C GLU A 62 -6.95 6.72 14.20
N PHE A 63 -5.95 7.45 13.69
CA PHE A 63 -4.62 6.84 13.64
C PHE A 63 -4.06 6.81 15.07
N LYS A 64 -4.73 6.06 15.96
CA LYS A 64 -4.04 5.57 17.15
C LYS A 64 -2.85 4.85 16.59
N LYS A 65 -1.65 5.39 16.85
CA LYS A 65 -0.37 4.77 16.61
C LYS A 65 -0.53 3.35 17.16
N ILE A 66 -0.83 2.38 16.28
CA ILE A 66 -1.22 1.04 16.71
C ILE A 66 -0.03 0.59 17.53
N GLU A 67 -0.20 0.58 18.85
CA GLU A 67 0.79 0.07 19.76
C GLU A 67 1.10 -1.31 19.21
N LYS A 68 2.36 -1.47 18.81
CA LYS A 68 2.81 -2.59 17.98
C LYS A 68 2.35 -3.86 18.66
N SER A 69 1.23 -4.43 18.20
CA SER A 69 0.50 -5.35 19.06
C SER A 69 1.41 -6.52 19.36
N THR A 70 1.44 -6.94 20.62
CA THR A 70 2.27 -8.05 21.07
C THR A 70 1.99 -9.31 20.24
N GLU A 71 0.76 -9.43 19.74
CA GLU A 71 0.29 -10.47 18.84
C GLU A 71 0.85 -10.37 17.41
N ILE A 72 0.85 -9.19 16.78
CA ILE A 72 1.48 -8.98 15.46
C ILE A 72 2.98 -9.30 15.55
N THR A 73 3.63 -8.90 16.64
CA THR A 73 5.06 -9.17 16.87
C THR A 73 5.32 -10.68 17.02
N LYS A 74 4.44 -11.41 17.72
CA LYS A 74 4.50 -12.88 17.78
C LYS A 74 4.34 -13.53 16.41
N TRP A 75 3.42 -13.04 15.59
CA TRP A 75 3.22 -13.60 14.25
C TRP A 75 4.42 -13.33 13.33
N ILE A 76 5.01 -12.13 13.38
CA ILE A 76 6.20 -11.77 12.57
C ILE A 76 7.39 -12.66 12.93
N ASN A 77 7.55 -12.99 14.22
CA ASN A 77 8.67 -13.77 14.73
C ASN A 77 8.40 -15.29 14.77
N SER A 78 7.23 -15.75 14.32
CA SER A 78 6.90 -17.17 14.30
C SER A 78 7.71 -17.89 13.23
N LYS A 79 8.39 -18.97 13.60
CA LYS A 79 9.15 -19.82 12.66
C LYS A 79 8.23 -20.64 11.75
N ASP A 80 6.99 -20.88 12.19
CA ASP A 80 6.06 -21.81 11.54
C ASP A 80 5.05 -21.10 10.63
N LYS A 81 5.00 -19.76 10.69
CA LYS A 81 4.04 -18.95 9.94
C LYS A 81 4.75 -17.95 9.05
N LYS A 82 4.51 -18.03 7.75
CA LYS A 82 4.98 -17.04 6.78
C LYS A 82 3.89 -15.99 6.55
N ILE A 83 4.08 -14.80 7.11
CA ILE A 83 3.18 -13.68 6.82
C ILE A 83 3.52 -13.12 5.43
N ILE A 84 2.50 -13.03 4.58
CA ILE A 84 2.61 -12.42 3.26
C ILE A 84 1.53 -11.35 3.19
N SER A 85 1.93 -10.07 3.06
CA SER A 85 0.99 -9.02 2.70
C SER A 85 0.84 -9.01 1.18
N ILE A 86 -0.39 -9.08 0.71
CA ILE A 86 -0.73 -8.87 -0.70
C ILE A 86 -1.36 -7.48 -0.78
N GLY A 87 -0.72 -6.63 -1.55
CA GLY A 87 -1.17 -5.28 -1.90
C GLY A 87 -1.01 -5.11 -3.39
#